data_AF-A0A7S3F251-F1
#
_entry.id   AF-A0A7S3F251-F1
#
_cell.length_a   1.000
_cell.length_b   1.000
_cell.length_c   1.000
_cell.angle_alpha   90.00
_cell.angle_beta   90.00
_cell.angle_gamma   90.00
#
_symmetry.space_group_name_H-M   'P 1'
#
loop_
_entity.id
_entity.type
_entity.pdbx_description
1 polymer ?
#
loop_
_entity_poly.entity_id
_entity_poly.type
_entity_poly.pdbx_seq_one_letter_code
_entity_poly.pdbx_strand_id
1 'polypeptide(L)'
;HLSRVLGITSESDVLTAGSQPITFRSPSGGMLCGMLCCFDLRFRDLLVQYGHGGANGPCDVLCAPSAFLHTTGIDHWDLLIRRAALDGQSFVVAPNVAYSDEDAVPLYGRSAVVDAWGRIMSQCDAVGDGMALADVELSAISDVRGKIPLADLAVTL
;
A
#
# COMPACT_ATOMS: atom_id res chain seq x y z
N HIS A 1 -4.60 -15.85 -12.31
CA HIS A 1 -3.40 -14.99 -12.40
C HIS A 1 -3.52 -14.13 -13.64
N LEU A 2 -3.07 -12.86 -13.62
CA LEU A 2 -2.93 -12.00 -14.83
C LEU A 2 -2.34 -12.76 -16.04
N SER A 3 -1.55 -13.81 -15.77
CA SER A 3 -1.09 -14.80 -16.74
C SER A 3 -2.13 -15.41 -17.67
N ARG A 4 -3.36 -15.65 -17.19
CA ARG A 4 -4.43 -16.24 -18.01
C ARG A 4 -5.17 -15.21 -18.84
N VAL A 5 -5.16 -13.94 -18.45
CA VAL A 5 -5.83 -12.84 -19.16
C VAL A 5 -4.91 -12.23 -20.22
N LEU A 6 -3.61 -12.14 -19.93
CA LEU A 6 -2.58 -11.56 -20.82
C LEU A 6 -1.71 -12.61 -21.54
N GLY A 7 -1.84 -13.90 -21.20
CA GLY A 7 -1.03 -14.97 -21.78
C GLY A 7 0.41 -15.07 -21.25
N ILE A 8 0.72 -14.49 -20.09
CA ILE A 8 2.09 -14.33 -19.55
C ILE A 8 2.31 -15.17 -18.30
N THR A 9 3.16 -16.20 -18.30
CA THR A 9 3.32 -17.08 -17.11
C THR A 9 3.78 -16.37 -15.84
N SER A 10 4.58 -15.32 -15.98
CA SER A 10 5.05 -14.42 -14.93
C SER A 10 4.93 -12.97 -15.39
N GLU A 11 4.71 -12.04 -14.45
CA GLU A 11 4.78 -10.60 -14.73
C GLU A 11 6.17 -10.21 -15.27
N SER A 12 7.20 -10.87 -14.76
CA SER A 12 8.60 -10.69 -15.17
C SER A 12 8.91 -11.14 -16.60
N ASP A 13 8.00 -11.89 -17.25
CA ASP A 13 8.18 -12.30 -18.65
C ASP A 13 7.93 -11.14 -19.62
N VAL A 14 7.24 -10.08 -19.17
CA VAL A 14 6.82 -8.96 -20.03
C VAL A 14 7.08 -7.58 -19.44
N LEU A 15 7.28 -7.46 -18.13
CA LEU A 15 7.59 -6.19 -17.45
C LEU A 15 8.99 -6.21 -16.85
N THR A 16 9.63 -5.05 -16.86
CA THR A 16 10.91 -4.81 -16.18
C THR A 16 10.64 -4.16 -14.83
N ALA A 17 11.27 -4.68 -13.77
CA ALA A 17 11.17 -4.11 -12.44
C ALA A 17 11.73 -2.68 -12.40
N GLY A 18 11.11 -1.83 -11.58
CA GLY A 18 11.67 -0.53 -11.24
C GLY A 18 13.01 -0.67 -10.50
N SER A 19 13.85 0.37 -10.59
CA SER A 19 15.18 0.36 -9.98
C SER A 19 15.29 1.14 -8.68
N GLN A 20 14.26 1.91 -8.31
CA GLN A 20 14.29 2.78 -7.14
C GLN A 20 12.88 3.10 -6.61
N PRO A 21 12.74 3.38 -5.31
CA PRO A 21 11.50 3.90 -4.74
C PRO A 21 11.13 5.25 -5.36
N ILE A 22 9.82 5.49 -5.51
CA ILE A 22 9.29 6.72 -6.09
C ILE A 22 8.51 7.47 -5.03
N THR A 23 8.84 8.74 -4.87
CA THR A 23 8.12 9.66 -4.00
C THR A 23 7.67 10.90 -4.76
N PHE A 24 6.52 11.45 -4.40
CA PHE A 24 5.99 12.68 -4.98
C PHE A 24 5.29 13.51 -3.90
N ARG A 25 5.13 14.82 -4.11
CA ARG A 25 4.31 15.64 -3.22
C ARG A 25 2.85 15.62 -3.67
N SER A 26 1.94 15.56 -2.72
CA SER A 26 0.51 15.79 -2.98
C SER A 26 0.30 17.13 -3.72
N PRO A 27 -0.79 17.30 -4.50
CA PRO A 27 -1.04 18.53 -5.26
C PRO A 27 -1.03 19.81 -4.40
N SER A 28 -1.45 19.74 -3.14
CA SER A 28 -1.39 20.85 -2.19
C SER A 28 0.00 21.08 -1.58
N GLY A 29 0.95 20.17 -1.81
CA GLY A 29 2.34 20.22 -1.35
C GLY A 29 2.58 19.78 0.10
N GLY A 30 1.52 19.63 0.89
CA GLY A 30 1.58 19.42 2.34
C GLY A 30 1.95 18.00 2.79
N MET A 31 1.96 17.04 1.88
CA MET A 31 2.25 15.63 2.17
C MET A 31 3.25 15.05 1.18
N LEU A 32 4.22 14.30 1.68
CA LEU A 32 5.10 13.47 0.87
C LEU A 32 4.48 12.06 0.72
N CYS A 33 4.30 11.63 -0.51
CA CYS A 33 3.69 10.35 -0.84
C CYS A 33 4.72 9.38 -1.41
N GLY A 34 4.74 8.14 -0.92
CA GLY A 34 5.47 7.02 -1.51
C GLY A 34 4.56 6.20 -2.42
N MET A 35 5.12 5.66 -3.51
CA MET A 35 4.38 4.84 -4.48
C MET A 35 4.77 3.37 -4.37
N LEU A 36 3.77 2.51 -4.25
CA LEU A 36 3.89 1.05 -4.30
C LEU A 36 3.11 0.54 -5.51
N CYS A 37 3.52 -0.60 -6.06
CA CYS A 37 2.76 -1.32 -7.07
C CYS A 37 2.42 -2.73 -6.57
N CYS A 38 1.15 -2.98 -6.23
CA CYS A 38 0.57 -4.28 -5.87
C CYS A 38 1.47 -5.22 -5.04
N PHE A 39 2.33 -6.00 -5.71
CA PHE A 39 3.24 -6.96 -5.08
C PHE A 39 4.25 -6.32 -4.12
N ASP A 40 4.54 -5.03 -4.28
CA ASP A 40 5.43 -4.27 -3.40
C ASP A 40 5.02 -4.28 -1.93
N LEU A 41 3.72 -4.46 -1.65
CA LEU A 41 3.19 -4.62 -0.28
C LEU A 41 3.84 -5.78 0.50
N ARG A 42 4.51 -6.71 -0.20
CA ARG A 42 5.22 -7.85 0.40
C ARG A 42 6.64 -7.54 0.82
N PHE A 43 7.24 -6.43 0.37
CA PHE A 43 8.63 -6.08 0.65
C PHE A 43 8.73 -5.11 1.82
N ARG A 44 8.90 -5.65 3.03
CA ARG A 44 9.06 -4.86 4.25
C ARG A 44 10.14 -3.78 4.13
N ASP A 45 11.29 -4.11 3.54
CA ASP A 45 12.43 -3.18 3.50
C ASP A 45 12.12 -1.91 2.70
N LEU A 46 11.31 -2.03 1.64
CA LEU A 46 10.81 -0.89 0.87
C LEU A 46 9.87 -0.01 1.72
N LEU A 47 8.98 -0.63 2.50
CA LEU A 47 8.03 0.07 3.38
C LEU A 47 8.77 0.84 4.47
N VAL A 48 9.77 0.19 5.09
CA VAL A 48 10.66 0.82 6.09
C VAL A 48 11.46 1.96 5.44
N GLN A 49 11.96 1.78 4.22
CA GLN A 49 12.68 2.83 3.50
C GLN A 49 11.81 4.08 3.28
N TYR A 50 10.53 3.92 2.92
CA TYR A 50 9.61 5.05 2.83
C TYR A 50 9.34 5.72 4.19
N GLY A 51 9.24 4.94 5.27
CA GLY A 51 9.02 5.45 6.62
C GLY A 51 10.23 6.16 7.24
N HIS A 52 11.44 5.70 6.95
CA HIS A 52 12.69 6.32 7.43
C HIS A 52 13.14 7.50 6.56
N GLY A 53 12.57 7.62 5.36
CA GLY A 53 12.61 8.82 4.55
C GLY A 53 13.60 8.87 3.41
N GLY A 54 14.39 7.80 3.19
CA GLY A 54 15.30 7.73 2.05
C GLY A 54 16.03 9.04 1.76
N ALA A 55 15.99 9.50 0.50
CA ALA A 55 16.59 10.77 0.09
C ALA A 55 15.70 12.00 0.30
N ASN A 56 14.38 11.84 0.46
CA ASN A 56 13.40 12.94 0.36
C ASN A 56 12.68 13.28 1.68
N GLY A 57 12.97 12.53 2.74
CA GLY A 57 12.24 12.59 4.01
C GLY A 57 11.16 11.51 4.13
N PRO A 58 10.68 11.25 5.35
CA PRO A 58 9.71 10.18 5.62
C PRO A 58 8.39 10.47 4.93
N CYS A 59 7.83 9.48 4.23
CA CYS A 59 6.53 9.63 3.57
C CYS A 59 5.43 9.78 4.62
N ASP A 60 4.41 10.55 4.32
CA ASP A 60 3.20 10.69 5.15
C ASP A 60 2.11 9.71 4.69
N VAL A 61 2.09 9.41 3.39
CA VAL A 61 1.12 8.54 2.74
C VAL A 61 1.84 7.56 1.82
N LEU A 62 1.43 6.29 1.84
CA LEU A 62 1.83 5.29 0.85
C LEU A 62 0.64 4.99 -0.05
N CYS A 63 0.81 5.19 -1.35
CA CYS A 63 -0.18 4.84 -2.37
C CYS A 63 0.10 3.41 -2.86
N ALA A 64 -0.85 2.49 -2.72
CA ALA A 64 -0.69 1.08 -3.05
C ALA A 64 -1.76 0.56 -4.03
N PRO A 65 -1.84 1.12 -5.26
CA PRO A 65 -2.72 0.56 -6.29
C PRO A 65 -2.41 -0.89 -6.55
N SER A 66 -3.48 -1.69 -6.59
CA SER A 66 -3.39 -3.13 -6.52
C SER A 66 -4.44 -3.80 -7.41
N ALA A 67 -4.13 -5.04 -7.80
CA ALA A 67 -5.05 -5.98 -8.42
C ALA A 67 -4.85 -7.34 -7.73
N PHE A 68 -5.20 -7.40 -6.44
CA PHE A 68 -4.99 -8.60 -5.64
C PHE A 68 -5.94 -9.71 -6.10
N LEU A 69 -5.40 -10.91 -6.30
CA LEU A 69 -6.22 -12.09 -6.60
C LEU A 69 -7.10 -12.42 -5.40
N HIS A 70 -8.35 -12.83 -5.67
CA HIS A 70 -9.29 -13.24 -4.63
C HIS A 70 -8.69 -14.30 -3.68
N THR A 71 -8.03 -15.33 -4.24
CA THR A 71 -7.42 -16.43 -3.46
C THR A 71 -6.39 -15.97 -2.45
N THR A 72 -5.56 -14.99 -2.81
CA THR A 72 -4.56 -14.42 -1.89
C THR A 72 -5.11 -13.28 -1.07
N GLY A 73 -6.13 -12.59 -1.57
CA GLY A 73 -6.70 -11.39 -0.97
C GLY A 73 -7.44 -11.71 0.32
N ILE A 74 -8.19 -12.82 0.34
CA ILE A 74 -8.93 -13.31 1.52
C ILE A 74 -8.04 -13.31 2.77
N ASP A 75 -6.82 -13.83 2.65
CA ASP A 75 -5.94 -14.02 3.80
C ASP A 75 -4.92 -12.88 3.97
N HIS A 76 -4.46 -12.26 2.88
CA HIS A 76 -3.30 -11.37 2.93
C HIS A 76 -3.62 -9.89 2.81
N TRP A 77 -4.72 -9.49 2.16
CA TRP A 77 -4.92 -8.09 1.78
C TRP A 77 -4.92 -7.16 3.00
N ASP A 78 -5.85 -7.38 3.93
CA ASP A 78 -5.99 -6.55 5.13
C ASP A 78 -4.72 -6.61 5.99
N LEU A 79 -4.07 -7.77 6.07
CA LEU A 79 -2.80 -7.93 6.80
C LEU A 79 -1.70 -7.06 6.19
N LEU A 80 -1.52 -7.12 4.87
CA LEU A 80 -0.43 -6.44 4.17
C LEU A 80 -0.60 -4.92 4.17
N ILE A 81 -1.80 -4.41 3.90
CA ILE A 81 -2.03 -2.95 3.89
C ILE A 81 -1.87 -2.35 5.29
N ARG A 82 -2.28 -3.09 6.34
CA ARG A 82 -2.08 -2.66 7.73
C ARG A 82 -0.62 -2.75 8.13
N ARG A 83 0.08 -3.80 7.67
CA ARG A 83 1.53 -3.93 7.88
C ARG A 83 2.30 -2.81 7.20
N ALA A 84 1.93 -2.44 5.98
CA ALA A 84 2.53 -1.31 5.27
C ALA A 84 2.37 0.01 6.02
N ALA A 85 1.20 0.25 6.61
CA ALA A 85 0.96 1.43 7.44
C ALA A 85 1.85 1.45 8.69
N LEU A 86 1.99 0.29 9.34
CA LEU A 86 2.82 0.13 10.55
C LEU A 86 4.32 0.25 10.26
N ASP A 87 4.83 -0.45 9.26
CA ASP A 87 6.26 -0.45 8.90
C ASP A 87 6.70 0.91 8.34
N GLY A 88 5.85 1.54 7.53
CA GLY A 88 6.10 2.87 7.01
C GLY A 88 5.77 4.00 7.99
N GLN A 89 5.10 3.70 9.11
CA GLN A 89 4.50 4.67 10.03
C GLN A 89 3.85 5.83 9.26
N SER A 90 2.97 5.46 8.33
CA SER A 90 2.38 6.33 7.31
C SER A 90 0.92 5.91 7.10
N PHE A 91 0.09 6.82 6.59
CA PHE A 91 -1.21 6.40 6.07
C PHE A 91 -1.00 5.52 4.83
N VAL A 92 -1.93 4.61 4.55
CA VAL A 92 -1.92 3.82 3.31
C VAL A 92 -3.23 4.05 2.59
N VAL A 93 -3.15 4.46 1.32
CA VAL A 93 -4.27 4.51 0.39
C VAL A 93 -4.10 3.37 -0.60
N ALA A 94 -4.93 2.34 -0.45
CA ALA A 94 -4.81 1.08 -1.17
C ALA A 94 -6.03 0.84 -2.06
N PRO A 95 -6.10 1.47 -3.24
CA PRO A 95 -7.13 1.12 -4.22
C PRO A 95 -6.85 -0.26 -4.79
N ASN A 96 -7.90 -1.06 -4.93
CA ASN A 96 -7.85 -2.41 -5.45
C ASN A 96 -9.02 -2.65 -6.40
N VAL A 97 -8.80 -3.45 -7.44
CA VAL A 97 -9.84 -3.73 -8.44
C VAL A 97 -10.94 -4.59 -7.81
N ALA A 98 -12.20 -4.17 -7.98
CA ALA A 98 -13.37 -4.86 -7.47
C ALA A 98 -13.46 -6.30 -8.00
N TYR A 99 -14.04 -7.17 -7.19
CA TYR A 99 -14.36 -8.54 -7.56
C TYR A 99 -15.47 -8.56 -8.62
N SER A 100 -15.30 -9.44 -9.61
CA SER A 100 -16.33 -9.80 -10.59
C SER A 100 -16.28 -11.31 -10.86
N ASP A 101 -17.45 -11.95 -10.89
CA ASP A 101 -17.62 -13.36 -11.30
C ASP A 101 -17.48 -13.54 -12.82
N GLU A 102 -17.53 -12.46 -13.59
CA GLU A 102 -17.38 -12.48 -15.05
C GLU A 102 -15.92 -12.49 -15.48
N ASP A 103 -15.00 -12.10 -14.59
CA ASP A 103 -13.57 -12.08 -14.89
C ASP A 103 -12.99 -13.49 -14.95
N ALA A 104 -12.20 -13.76 -15.98
CA ALA A 104 -11.45 -15.02 -16.09
C ALA A 104 -10.51 -15.27 -14.90
N VAL A 105 -10.17 -14.21 -14.16
CA VAL A 105 -9.36 -14.23 -12.94
C VAL A 105 -9.99 -13.31 -11.91
N PRO A 106 -10.70 -13.86 -10.91
CA PRO A 106 -11.34 -13.04 -9.89
C PRO A 106 -10.34 -12.27 -9.03
N LEU A 107 -10.55 -10.96 -8.94
CA LEU A 107 -9.78 -10.02 -8.10
C LEU A 107 -10.53 -9.78 -6.78
N TYR A 108 -9.85 -9.22 -5.78
CA TYR A 108 -10.34 -9.24 -4.40
C TYR A 108 -11.21 -8.03 -4.01
N GLY A 109 -11.06 -6.88 -4.68
CA GLY A 109 -11.72 -5.63 -4.27
C GLY A 109 -11.25 -5.12 -2.91
N ARG A 110 -12.18 -4.58 -2.12
CA ARG A 110 -11.91 -4.09 -0.75
C ARG A 110 -10.84 -2.99 -0.67
N SER A 111 -10.87 -2.06 -1.65
CA SER A 111 -10.12 -0.80 -1.58
C SER A 111 -10.24 -0.18 -0.19
N ALA A 112 -9.15 0.31 0.38
CA ALA A 112 -9.14 0.75 1.77
C ALA A 112 -8.19 1.93 2.01
N VAL A 113 -8.49 2.67 3.08
CA VAL A 113 -7.59 3.66 3.69
C VAL A 113 -7.24 3.20 5.10
N VAL A 114 -5.95 3.21 5.44
CA VAL A 114 -5.42 2.77 6.73
C VAL A 114 -4.63 3.89 7.38
N ASP A 115 -4.83 4.11 8.68
CA ASP A 115 -4.05 5.09 9.46
C ASP A 115 -2.63 4.58 9.78
N ALA A 116 -1.76 5.48 10.23
CA ALA A 116 -0.38 5.14 10.62
C ALA A 116 -0.28 4.16 11.82
N TRP A 117 -1.38 3.90 12.53
CA TRP A 117 -1.47 2.90 13.60
C TRP A 117 -1.94 1.53 13.09
N GLY A 118 -2.16 1.38 11.78
CA GLY A 118 -2.60 0.14 11.16
C GLY A 118 -4.09 -0.15 11.34
N ARG A 119 -4.92 0.87 11.62
CA ARG A 119 -6.39 0.74 11.66
C ARG A 119 -6.97 1.06 10.30
N ILE A 120 -7.85 0.19 9.82
CA ILE A 120 -8.64 0.46 8.60
C ILE A 120 -9.67 1.55 8.94
N MET A 121 -9.55 2.70 8.31
CA MET A 121 -10.43 3.86 8.52
C MET A 121 -11.69 3.80 7.66
N SER A 122 -11.53 3.34 6.43
CA SER A 122 -12.61 3.15 5.46
C SER A 122 -12.23 2.00 4.53
N GLN A 123 -13.22 1.21 4.13
CA GLN A 123 -13.03 0.09 3.22
C GLN A 123 -14.27 -0.10 2.35
N CYS A 124 -14.07 -0.28 1.05
CA CYS A 124 -15.13 -0.64 0.12
C CYS A 124 -15.55 -2.10 0.32
N ASP A 125 -16.72 -2.44 -0.19
CA ASP A 125 -17.10 -3.83 -0.39
C ASP A 125 -16.17 -4.53 -1.39
N ALA A 126 -16.26 -5.86 -1.44
CA ALA A 126 -15.49 -6.64 -2.40
C ALA A 126 -16.00 -6.44 -3.84
N VAL A 127 -17.31 -6.26 -4.02
CA VAL A 127 -17.99 -6.22 -5.33
C VAL A 127 -18.53 -4.82 -5.59
N GLY A 128 -18.48 -4.40 -6.85
CA GLY A 128 -19.05 -3.13 -7.32
C GLY A 128 -18.12 -1.94 -7.13
N ASP A 129 -18.37 -0.91 -7.91
CA ASP A 129 -17.62 0.34 -7.83
C ASP A 129 -17.92 1.04 -6.50
N GLY A 130 -16.87 1.56 -5.87
CA GLY A 130 -16.98 2.22 -4.58
C GLY A 130 -15.77 3.09 -4.29
N MET A 131 -15.91 3.95 -3.27
CA MET A 131 -14.86 4.86 -2.84
C MET A 131 -14.70 4.79 -1.32
N ALA A 132 -13.51 4.42 -0.87
CA ALA A 132 -13.11 4.52 0.52
C ALA A 132 -12.53 5.92 0.75
N LEU A 133 -13.03 6.63 1.77
CA LEU A 133 -12.64 8.01 2.08
C LEU A 133 -12.28 8.11 3.55
N ALA A 134 -11.19 8.82 3.86
CA ALA A 134 -10.81 9.14 5.22
C ALA A 134 -10.06 10.48 5.27
N ASP A 135 -10.20 11.17 6.40
CA ASP A 135 -9.44 12.38 6.69
C ASP A 135 -8.02 12.02 7.15
N VAL A 136 -7.02 12.70 6.59
CA VAL A 136 -5.61 12.50 6.95
C VAL A 136 -5.16 13.61 7.88
N GLU A 137 -4.81 13.25 9.12
CA GLU A 137 -4.27 14.17 10.11
C GLU A 137 -2.76 13.94 10.29
N LEU A 138 -1.94 14.92 9.89
CA LEU A 138 -0.47 14.80 9.95
C LEU A 138 0.09 14.76 11.38
N SER A 139 -0.62 15.36 12.34
CA SER A 139 -0.31 15.26 13.77
C SER A 139 -0.36 13.80 14.24
N ALA A 140 -1.31 13.00 13.76
CA ALA A 140 -1.44 11.60 14.11
C ALA A 140 -0.23 10.78 13.67
N ILE A 141 0.37 11.10 12.52
CA ILE A 141 1.62 10.45 12.05
C ILE A 141 2.76 10.76 13.02
N SER A 142 2.89 12.03 13.39
CA SER A 142 3.93 12.49 14.31
C SER A 142 3.78 11.84 15.69
N ASP A 143 2.56 11.73 16.19
CA ASP A 143 2.24 11.05 17.44
C ASP A 143 2.61 9.57 17.43
N VAL A 144 2.32 8.86 16.33
CA VAL A 144 2.68 7.44 16.18
C VAL A 144 4.19 7.27 16.17
N ARG A 145 4.91 8.09 15.40
CA ARG A 145 6.38 8.06 15.33
C ARG A 145 7.02 8.40 16.68
N GLY A 146 6.45 9.33 17.43
CA GLY A 146 6.92 9.67 18.78
C GLY A 146 6.68 8.56 19.80
N LYS A 147 5.57 7.82 19.70
CA LYS A 147 5.25 6.68 20.59
C LYS A 147 6.09 5.45 20.29
N ILE A 148 6.36 5.18 19.01
CA ILE A 148 7.12 4.01 18.54
C ILE A 148 8.12 4.49 17.48
N PRO A 149 9.31 5.00 17.86
CA PRO A 149 10.25 5.55 16.90
C PRO A 149 11.01 4.44 16.17
N LEU A 150 10.43 3.87 15.09
CA LEU A 150 11.05 2.75 14.37
C LEU A 150 12.41 3.11 13.76
N ALA A 151 12.59 4.37 13.36
CA ALA A 151 13.86 4.87 12.83
C ALA A 151 15.01 4.77 13.86
N ASP A 152 14.71 4.95 15.14
CA ASP A 152 15.70 4.90 16.23
C ASP A 152 15.95 3.47 16.73
N LEU A 153 14.99 2.57 16.46
CA LEU A 153 15.00 1.18 16.90
C LEU A 153 15.42 0.21 15.79
N ALA A 154 15.85 0.72 14.64
CA ALA A 154 16.29 -0.09 13.52
C ALA A 154 17.50 -0.94 13.93
N VAL A 155 17.28 -2.25 14.06
CA VAL A 155 18.37 -3.20 14.28
C VAL A 155 19.09 -3.37 12.95
N THR A 156 20.30 -2.83 12.86
CA THR A 156 21.22 -3.14 11.75
C THR A 156 21.64 -4.60 11.89
N LEU A 157 21.10 -5.47 11.05
CA LEU A 157 21.54 -6.86 10.89
C LEU A 157 22.74 -6.94 9.94
#